data_AF-A0A327NFD8-F1
#
_entry.id   AF-A0A327NFD8-F1
#
_cell.length_a   1.000
_cell.length_b   1.000
_cell.length_c   1.000
_cell.angle_alpha   90.00
_cell.angle_beta   90.00
_cell.angle_gamma   90.00
#
_symmetry.space_group_name_H-M   'P 1'
#
loop_
_entity.id
_entity.type
_entity.pdbx_description
1 polymer ?
#
loop_
_entity_poly.entity_id
_entity_poly.type
_entity_poly.pdbx_seq_one_letter_code
_entity_poly.pdbx_strand_id
1 'polypeptide(L)'
;MRPVDHLLGVVMLLWLSTFAQAQVQLQQLPDHPRLFANAARVIKVKNQTDSVSRQLRAYIQQTAERALTAERIVYPMKGFKFGPMRTVQGRILTLAMHYRLTGDQRFLNRAAKSCCNWLPCPIGRLTTFWTLAKGHWRLVSASIGFILS
;
A
#
# COMPACT_ATOMS: atom_id res chain seq x y z
N MET A 1 -52.37 -3.21 -23.64
CA MET A 1 -50.90 -3.24 -23.43
C MET A 1 -50.40 -1.81 -23.54
N ARG A 2 -49.69 -1.29 -22.53
CA ARG A 2 -49.32 0.13 -22.44
C ARG A 2 -47.87 0.31 -22.94
N PRO A 3 -47.57 1.26 -23.84
CA PRO A 3 -46.24 1.41 -24.46
C PRO A 3 -45.13 1.83 -23.49
N VAL A 4 -45.45 2.11 -22.23
CA VAL A 4 -44.51 2.60 -21.22
C VAL A 4 -43.60 1.48 -20.67
N ASP A 5 -44.06 0.22 -20.74
CA ASP A 5 -43.33 -0.92 -20.15
C ASP A 5 -42.05 -1.28 -20.95
N HIS A 6 -41.98 -0.94 -22.24
CA HIS A 6 -40.82 -1.21 -23.08
C HIS A 6 -39.64 -0.26 -22.84
N LEU A 7 -39.92 1.00 -22.48
CA LEU A 7 -38.88 2.00 -22.22
C LEU A 7 -38.09 1.67 -20.94
N LEU A 8 -38.76 1.17 -19.91
CA LEU A 8 -38.11 0.80 -18.64
C LEU A 8 -37.14 -0.38 -18.82
N GLY A 9 -37.52 -1.37 -19.64
CA GLY A 9 -36.67 -2.53 -19.94
C GLY A 9 -35.39 -2.16 -20.69
N VAL A 10 -35.47 -1.25 -21.66
CA VAL A 10 -34.30 -0.79 -22.44
C VAL A 10 -33.33 0.00 -21.56
N VAL A 11 -33.83 0.88 -20.69
CA VAL A 11 -32.99 1.64 -19.74
C VAL A 11 -32.29 0.70 -18.76
N MET A 12 -32.98 -0.33 -18.26
CA MET A 12 -32.39 -1.30 -17.34
C MET A 12 -31.30 -2.16 -18.02
N LEU A 13 -31.52 -2.59 -19.27
CA LEU A 13 -30.54 -3.35 -20.06
C LEU A 13 -29.29 -2.51 -20.40
N LEU A 14 -29.46 -1.22 -20.70
CA LEU A 14 -28.35 -0.28 -20.89
C LEU A 14 -27.59 -0.02 -19.59
N TRP A 15 -28.28 0.02 -18.45
CA TRP A 15 -27.63 0.11 -17.14
C TRP A 15 -26.81 -1.16 -16.84
N LEU A 16 -27.39 -2.35 -17.02
CA LEU A 16 -26.73 -3.63 -16.74
C LEU A 16 -25.46 -3.88 -17.59
N SER A 17 -25.44 -3.46 -18.85
CA SER A 17 -24.28 -3.64 -19.73
C SER A 17 -23.06 -2.80 -19.30
N THR A 18 -23.28 -1.64 -18.67
CA THR A 18 -22.17 -0.82 -18.13
C THR A 18 -21.45 -1.44 -16.93
N PHE A 19 -22.13 -2.26 -16.11
CA PHE A 19 -21.47 -2.98 -14.99
C PHE A 19 -20.65 -4.18 -15.44
N ALA A 20 -21.05 -4.86 -16.52
CA ALA A 20 -20.34 -6.04 -17.02
C ALA A 20 -18.93 -5.71 -17.55
N GLN A 21 -18.72 -4.50 -18.08
CA GLN A 21 -17.41 -4.06 -18.58
C GLN A 21 -16.43 -3.63 -17.47
N ALA A 22 -16.86 -3.54 -16.20
CA ALA A 22 -15.96 -3.24 -15.07
C ALA A 22 -15.12 -4.45 -14.62
N GLN A 23 -15.34 -5.65 -15.19
CA GLN A 23 -14.51 -6.84 -14.94
C GLN A 23 -13.21 -6.87 -15.78
N VAL A 24 -12.99 -5.84 -16.59
CA VAL A 24 -11.85 -5.74 -17.51
C VAL A 24 -10.55 -5.50 -16.72
N GLN A 25 -9.63 -6.47 -16.82
CA GLN A 25 -8.19 -6.39 -16.51
C GLN A 25 -7.73 -6.55 -15.05
N LEU A 26 -8.34 -7.43 -14.26
CA LEU A 26 -7.69 -7.92 -13.01
C LEU A 26 -6.54 -8.92 -13.25
N GLN A 27 -6.32 -9.39 -14.48
CA GLN A 27 -5.36 -10.48 -14.75
C GLN A 27 -3.89 -10.07 -14.66
N GLN A 28 -3.56 -8.77 -14.74
CA GLN A 28 -2.18 -8.28 -14.58
C GLN A 28 -2.17 -7.04 -13.69
N LEU A 29 -2.29 -7.25 -12.38
CA LEU A 29 -2.09 -6.13 -11.46
C LEU A 29 -0.62 -5.71 -11.48
N PRO A 30 -0.32 -4.40 -11.57
CA PRO A 30 1.06 -3.90 -11.63
C PRO A 30 1.83 -4.28 -10.36
N ASP A 31 3.16 -4.29 -10.43
CA ASP A 31 3.99 -4.55 -9.27
C ASP A 31 3.69 -3.59 -8.10
N HIS A 32 3.81 -4.10 -6.88
CA HIS A 32 3.67 -3.27 -5.69
C HIS A 32 4.75 -2.18 -5.66
N PRO A 33 4.46 -0.96 -5.19
CA PRO A 33 3.25 -0.51 -4.47
C PRO A 33 2.06 -0.13 -5.36
N ARG A 34 0.84 -0.43 -4.89
CA ARG A 34 -0.44 -0.09 -5.56
C ARG A 34 -1.24 0.98 -4.83
N LEU A 35 -1.01 1.14 -3.53
CA LEU A 35 -1.71 2.12 -2.71
C LEU A 35 -0.94 3.46 -2.74
N PHE A 36 -1.67 4.54 -3.02
CA PHE A 36 -1.23 5.95 -3.10
C PHE A 36 -0.31 6.31 -4.27
N ALA A 37 0.67 5.45 -4.62
CA ALA A 37 1.60 5.69 -5.70
C ALA A 37 2.19 4.37 -6.22
N ASN A 38 2.40 4.28 -7.55
CA ASN A 38 3.18 3.21 -8.17
C ASN A 38 4.70 3.47 -8.06
N ALA A 39 5.52 2.47 -8.39
CA ALA A 39 6.98 2.57 -8.30
C ALA A 39 7.55 3.76 -9.10
N ALA A 40 7.08 3.98 -10.32
CA ALA A 40 7.49 5.10 -11.16
C ALA A 40 7.20 6.47 -10.51
N ARG A 41 6.03 6.60 -9.87
CA ARG A 41 5.65 7.82 -9.15
C ARG A 41 6.51 8.04 -7.91
N VAL A 42 6.87 6.98 -7.19
CA VAL A 42 7.80 7.07 -6.04
C VAL A 42 9.18 7.57 -6.50
N ILE A 43 9.70 7.06 -7.61
CA ILE A 43 10.98 7.53 -8.20
C ILE A 43 10.88 9.01 -8.56
N LYS A 44 9.78 9.43 -9.21
CA LYS A 44 9.55 10.85 -9.53
C LYS A 44 9.57 11.72 -8.27
N VAL A 45 8.84 11.32 -7.22
CA VAL A 45 8.79 12.06 -5.95
C VAL A 45 10.14 12.10 -5.24
N LYS A 46 10.93 11.02 -5.32
CA LYS A 46 12.28 10.97 -4.77
C LYS A 46 13.21 12.00 -5.42
N ASN A 47 13.06 12.22 -6.72
CA ASN A 47 13.93 13.10 -7.51
C ASN A 47 13.49 14.58 -7.54
N GLN A 48 12.32 14.94 -6.98
CA GLN A 48 11.88 16.34 -6.93
C GLN A 48 12.86 17.21 -6.11
N THR A 49 13.08 18.47 -6.49
CA THR A 49 14.04 19.35 -5.78
C THR A 49 13.43 20.70 -5.39
N ASP A 50 12.14 20.90 -5.66
CA ASP A 50 11.42 22.11 -5.28
C ASP A 50 11.41 22.31 -3.76
N SER A 51 11.24 23.57 -3.33
CA SER A 51 11.26 23.96 -1.92
C SER A 51 10.22 23.19 -1.10
N VAL A 52 9.03 22.99 -1.65
CA VAL A 52 7.91 22.29 -0.99
C VAL A 52 8.25 20.83 -0.78
N SER A 53 8.78 20.14 -1.81
CA SER A 53 9.23 18.75 -1.72
C SER A 53 10.35 18.57 -0.69
N ARG A 54 11.29 19.52 -0.60
CA ARG A 54 12.35 19.49 0.43
C ARG A 54 11.77 19.61 1.85
N GLN A 55 10.86 20.55 2.07
CA GLN A 55 10.18 20.71 3.36
C GLN A 55 9.37 19.47 3.73
N LEU A 56 8.63 18.90 2.78
CA LEU A 56 7.84 17.69 2.99
C LEU A 56 8.73 16.49 3.34
N ARG A 57 9.89 16.34 2.69
CA ARG A 57 10.85 15.28 3.03
C ARG A 57 11.41 15.45 4.44
N ALA A 58 11.79 16.66 4.81
CA ALA A 58 12.28 16.95 6.15
C ALA A 58 11.21 16.62 7.21
N TYR A 59 9.96 16.99 6.95
CA TYR A 59 8.82 16.63 7.80
C TYR A 59 8.61 15.11 7.91
N ILE A 60 8.62 14.39 6.78
CA ILE A 60 8.47 12.92 6.77
C ILE A 60 9.61 12.27 7.54
N GLN A 61 10.85 12.71 7.32
CA GLN A 61 12.02 12.20 8.03
C GLN A 61 11.88 12.41 9.54
N GLN A 62 11.59 13.64 9.99
CA GLN A 62 11.42 13.94 11.41
C GLN A 62 10.30 13.10 12.03
N THR A 63 9.17 12.94 11.33
CA THR A 63 8.03 12.15 11.81
C THR A 63 8.37 10.66 11.86
N ALA A 64 9.12 10.16 10.87
CA ALA A 64 9.56 8.77 10.83
C ALA A 64 10.53 8.45 11.97
N GLU A 65 11.49 9.34 12.27
CA GLU A 65 12.42 9.18 13.39
C GLU A 65 11.69 9.13 14.73
N ARG A 66 10.70 10.01 14.93
CA ARG A 66 9.82 9.96 16.12
C ARG A 66 9.06 8.63 16.20
N ALA A 67 8.51 8.17 15.07
CA ALA A 67 7.77 6.91 15.03
C ALA A 67 8.66 5.68 15.24
N LEU A 68 9.95 5.77 14.90
CA LEU A 68 10.92 4.69 15.06
C LEU A 68 11.12 4.36 16.54
N THR A 69 11.31 5.39 17.37
CA THR A 69 11.56 5.27 18.82
C THR A 69 10.28 5.30 19.67
N ALA A 70 9.12 5.62 19.07
CA ALA A 70 7.87 5.69 19.80
C ALA A 70 7.50 4.38 20.50
N GLU A 71 6.93 4.51 21.69
CA GLU A 71 6.46 3.41 22.51
C GLU A 71 5.34 2.59 21.84
N ARG A 72 5.12 1.37 22.34
CA ARG A 72 4.04 0.50 21.87
C ARG A 72 2.69 1.13 22.18
N ILE A 73 1.80 1.17 21.19
CA ILE A 73 0.41 1.62 21.39
C ILE A 73 -0.36 0.52 22.11
N VAL A 74 -0.93 0.89 23.28
CA VAL A 74 -1.81 0.02 24.06
C VAL A 74 -3.23 0.19 23.57
N TYR A 75 -3.90 -0.93 23.30
CA TYR A 75 -5.30 -0.94 22.87
C TYR A 75 -6.22 -1.14 24.08
N PRO A 76 -7.26 -0.31 24.23
CA PRO A 76 -8.23 -0.54 25.28
C PRO A 76 -8.98 -1.87 25.00
N MET A 77 -9.25 -2.63 26.06
CA MET A 77 -9.98 -3.90 25.94
C MET A 77 -11.46 -3.66 25.56
N LYS A 78 -12.05 -2.57 26.06
CA LYS A 78 -13.45 -2.19 25.87
C LYS A 78 -13.55 -0.84 25.13
N GLY A 79 -14.68 -0.60 24.45
CA GLY A 79 -14.97 0.67 23.76
C GLY A 79 -14.42 0.76 22.33
N PHE A 80 -14.65 1.91 21.69
CA PHE A 80 -14.24 2.19 20.32
C PHE A 80 -12.72 2.37 20.19
N LYS A 81 -12.10 1.65 19.25
CA LYS A 81 -10.63 1.58 19.09
C LYS A 81 -10.08 2.44 17.94
N PHE A 82 -10.90 3.34 17.38
CA PHE A 82 -10.54 4.10 16.18
C PHE A 82 -9.33 5.01 16.37
N GLY A 83 -9.18 5.65 17.54
CA GLY A 83 -8.02 6.49 17.84
C GLY A 83 -6.70 5.71 17.75
N PRO A 84 -6.48 4.69 18.60
CA PRO A 84 -5.29 3.85 18.55
C PRO A 84 -5.04 3.20 17.19
N MET A 85 -6.10 2.76 16.49
CA MET A 85 -5.99 2.17 15.14
C MET A 85 -5.44 3.19 14.12
N ARG A 86 -5.99 4.41 14.08
CA ARG A 86 -5.49 5.47 13.20
C ARG A 86 -4.05 5.83 13.52
N THR A 87 -3.68 5.86 14.81
CA THR A 87 -2.29 6.11 15.21
C THR A 87 -1.34 5.02 14.72
N VAL A 88 -1.71 3.74 14.82
CA VAL A 88 -0.89 2.63 14.27
C VAL A 88 -0.79 2.73 12.75
N GLN A 89 -1.90 2.94 12.05
CA GLN A 89 -1.91 3.09 10.60
C GLN A 89 -1.01 4.25 10.15
N GLY A 90 -1.14 5.42 10.79
CA GLY A 90 -0.29 6.58 10.52
C GLY A 90 1.18 6.27 10.71
N ARG A 91 1.57 5.63 11.82
CA ARG A 91 2.96 5.22 12.07
C ARG A 91 3.49 4.26 11.00
N ILE A 92 2.72 3.23 10.64
CA ILE A 92 3.12 2.27 9.60
C ILE A 92 3.32 2.99 8.26
N LEU A 93 2.38 3.86 7.88
CA LEU A 93 2.46 4.61 6.63
C LEU A 93 3.67 5.54 6.60
N THR A 94 3.92 6.30 7.67
CA THR A 94 5.08 7.20 7.75
C THR A 94 6.39 6.43 7.66
N LEU A 95 6.55 5.34 8.42
CA LEU A 95 7.76 4.51 8.41
C LEU A 95 7.99 3.87 7.02
N ALA A 96 6.94 3.32 6.42
CA ALA A 96 7.03 2.71 5.09
C ALA A 96 7.33 3.75 4.00
N MET A 97 6.76 4.95 4.10
CA MET A 97 7.02 6.04 3.15
C MET A 97 8.48 6.50 3.25
N HIS A 98 9.00 6.68 4.47
CA HIS A 98 10.40 7.06 4.66
C HIS A 98 11.36 6.00 4.10
N TYR A 99 11.11 4.72 4.38
CA TYR A 99 11.87 3.62 3.77
C TYR A 99 11.88 3.68 2.24
N ARG A 100 10.75 3.97 1.59
CA ARG A 100 10.69 4.07 0.13
C ARG A 100 11.53 5.22 -0.42
N LEU A 101 11.61 6.32 0.32
CA LEU A 101 12.39 7.49 -0.09
C LEU A 101 13.90 7.27 0.11
N THR A 102 14.30 6.66 1.23
CA THR A 102 15.73 6.57 1.63
C THR A 102 16.36 5.20 1.41
N GLY A 103 15.57 4.12 1.43
CA GLY A 103 16.05 2.74 1.42
C GLY A 103 16.49 2.21 2.79
N ASP A 104 16.30 2.96 3.89
CA ASP A 104 16.77 2.53 5.23
C ASP A 104 15.89 1.43 5.81
N GLN A 105 16.44 0.22 5.86
CA GLN A 105 15.79 -1.01 6.30
C GLN A 105 15.29 -0.96 7.76
N ARG A 106 15.85 -0.11 8.62
CA ARG A 106 15.42 0.04 10.02
C ARG A 106 13.94 0.42 10.11
N PHE A 107 13.51 1.34 9.25
CA PHE A 107 12.12 1.82 9.21
C PHE A 107 11.16 0.74 8.70
N LEU A 108 11.57 -0.02 7.67
CA LEU A 108 10.76 -1.15 7.17
C LEU A 108 10.57 -2.23 8.23
N ASN A 109 11.64 -2.60 8.94
CA ASN A 109 11.58 -3.60 10.00
C ASN A 109 10.68 -3.13 11.15
N ARG A 110 10.75 -1.85 11.54
CA ARG A 110 9.87 -1.27 12.57
C ARG A 110 8.40 -1.24 12.14
N ALA A 111 8.14 -0.89 10.88
CA ALA A 111 6.78 -0.89 10.32
C ALA A 111 6.18 -2.31 10.34
N ALA A 112 6.94 -3.31 9.92
CA ALA A 112 6.53 -4.72 9.96
C ALA A 112 6.23 -5.18 11.40
N LYS A 113 7.11 -4.87 12.37
CA LYS A 113 6.88 -5.17 13.79
C LYS A 113 5.61 -4.50 14.33
N SER A 114 5.31 -3.28 13.89
CA SER A 114 4.11 -2.55 14.32
C SER A 114 2.82 -3.17 13.76
N CYS A 115 2.88 -3.68 12.52
CA CYS A 115 1.76 -4.39 11.88
C CYS A 115 1.46 -5.72 12.59
N CYS A 116 2.48 -6.55 12.83
CA CYS A 116 2.33 -7.85 13.49
C CYS A 116 1.91 -7.75 14.96
N ASN A 117 2.21 -6.63 15.62
CA ASN A 117 1.74 -6.40 17.00
C ASN A 117 0.25 -6.05 17.09
N TRP A 118 -0.34 -5.56 16.00
CA TRP A 118 -1.74 -5.12 15.98
C TRP A 118 -2.70 -6.27 15.68
N LEU A 119 -2.36 -7.08 14.68
CA LEU A 119 -3.14 -8.27 14.35
C LEU A 119 -2.48 -9.45 15.07
N PRO A 120 -3.19 -10.23 15.90
CA PRO A 120 -2.75 -11.57 16.25
C PRO A 120 -2.77 -12.42 14.97
N CYS A 121 -1.80 -12.17 14.08
CA CYS A 121 -1.61 -12.96 12.90
C CYS A 121 -0.78 -14.16 13.34
N PRO A 122 -1.28 -15.40 13.19
CA PRO A 122 -0.47 -16.57 13.47
C PRO A 122 0.80 -16.51 12.62
N ILE A 123 1.93 -16.30 13.31
CA ILE A 123 3.24 -15.92 12.74
C ILE A 123 3.77 -16.94 11.72
N GLY A 124 3.25 -18.17 11.71
CA GLY A 124 3.64 -19.23 10.78
C GLY A 124 3.37 -18.98 9.30
N ARG A 125 2.59 -17.95 8.91
CA ARG A 125 2.24 -17.70 7.49
C ARG A 125 2.79 -16.38 6.90
N LEU A 126 3.47 -15.55 7.70
CA LEU A 126 3.99 -14.24 7.27
C LEU A 126 5.48 -14.24 6.90
N THR A 127 6.27 -15.20 7.39
CA THR A 127 7.63 -15.39 6.91
C THR A 127 7.63 -15.68 5.42
N THR A 128 6.70 -16.47 4.90
CA THR A 128 6.58 -16.73 3.45
C THR A 128 6.22 -15.47 2.66
N PHE A 129 5.31 -14.62 3.13
CA PHE A 129 4.88 -13.39 2.43
C PHE A 129 6.00 -12.33 2.39
N TRP A 130 6.71 -12.12 3.51
CA TRP A 130 7.82 -11.17 3.56
C TRP A 130 9.13 -11.71 2.98
N THR A 131 9.35 -13.03 2.99
CA THR A 131 10.50 -13.66 2.31
C THR A 131 10.27 -13.70 0.80
N LEU A 132 9.01 -13.77 0.31
CA LEU A 132 8.68 -13.45 -1.08
C LEU A 132 8.99 -11.98 -1.39
N ALA A 133 8.58 -11.05 -0.52
CA ALA A 133 8.83 -9.62 -0.70
C ALA A 133 10.32 -9.21 -0.60
N LYS A 134 11.16 -9.97 0.13
CA LYS A 134 12.62 -9.76 0.19
C LYS A 134 13.37 -10.56 -0.88
N GLY A 135 12.88 -11.73 -1.29
CA GLY A 135 13.51 -12.62 -2.26
C GLY A 135 13.27 -12.23 -3.73
N HIS A 136 12.12 -11.64 -4.06
CA HIS A 136 11.81 -11.23 -5.45
C HIS A 136 12.46 -9.92 -5.88
N TRP A 137 12.93 -9.07 -4.97
CA TRP A 137 13.54 -7.77 -5.34
C TRP A 137 15.01 -7.87 -5.76
N ARG A 138 15.67 -9.03 -5.58
CA ARG A 138 17.03 -9.28 -6.09
C ARG A 138 17.12 -10.26 -7.27
N LEU A 139 16.12 -11.14 -7.47
CA LEU A 139 16.17 -12.18 -8.51
C LEU A 139 15.49 -11.80 -9.84
N VAL A 140 14.63 -10.77 -9.88
CA VAL A 140 14.02 -10.30 -11.15
C VAL A 140 14.99 -9.45 -11.98
N SER A 141 16.10 -8.96 -11.40
CA SER A 141 17.11 -8.21 -12.16
C SER A 141 18.15 -9.09 -12.86
N ALA A 142 18.13 -10.43 -12.68
CA ALA A 142 19.14 -11.34 -13.23
C ALA A 142 18.60 -12.49 -14.10
N SER A 143 17.28 -12.73 -14.12
CA SER A 143 16.68 -13.83 -14.92
C SER A 143 15.93 -13.37 -16.17
N ILE A 144 15.89 -12.07 -16.49
CA ILE A 144 15.47 -11.53 -17.79
C ILE A 144 16.73 -11.07 -18.55
N GLY A 145 17.69 -11.97 -18.68
CA GLY A 145 18.87 -11.83 -19.52
C GLY A 145 19.21 -13.12 -20.28
N PHE A 146 18.30 -14.11 -20.31
CA PHE A 146 18.59 -15.44 -20.83
C PHE A 146 17.47 -16.07 -21.68
N ILE A 147 16.42 -15.31 -22.04
CA ILE A 147 15.41 -15.73 -23.03
C ILE A 147 15.18 -14.62 -24.07
N LEU A 148 16.25 -13.93 -24.45
CA LEU A 148 16.39 -13.19 -25.71
C LEU A 148 17.85 -13.28 -26.18
N SER A 149 18.34 -14.52 -26.28
CA SER A 149 19.16 -14.98 -27.40
C SER A 149 18.32 -16.00 -28.17
#